data_AF-A0A9D8SIY9-F1
#
_entry.id   AF-A0A9D8SIY9-F1
#
_cell.length_a   1.000
_cell.length_b   1.000
_cell.length_c   1.000
_cell.angle_alpha   90.00
_cell.angle_beta   90.00
_cell.angle_gamma   90.00
#
_symmetry.space_group_name_H-M   'P 1'
#
loop_
_entity.id
_entity.type
_entity.pdbx_description
1 polymer ?
#
loop_
_entity_poly.entity_id
_entity_poly.type
_entity_poly.pdbx_seq_one_letter_code
_entity_poly.pdbx_strand_id
1 'polypeptide(L)'
;TIPEDDSNLVLRAARLLREKIAVRSGDASEFPEVPTEGERPCPGGKQVRFSGADIILEKRIPSQAGMGGGSSDAAAVLILLNELWDARLTRDELAELGAELGSDVPLFLSGFPVICRGRGEKLEAVSGGAGFPPLPLVIVKPPVGCSTPEVYRQCIPNGAADEQILRQMILDWSTGRIREMTSGLVNRLLEPACSVSPEIGKVFEMFRAVPDPCLGFSMTGSGSACFGICRDRAHAAEAAEFLEKYRFGTVFTAETHLSELVSCVGSRPEF
;
A
#
# COMPACT_ATOMS: atom_id res chain seq x y z
N THR A 1 -2.58 -13.19 9.66
CA THR A 1 -3.85 -13.13 10.42
C THR A 1 -4.38 -11.72 10.36
N ILE A 2 -5.65 -11.56 10.03
CA ILE A 2 -6.32 -10.25 10.04
C ILE A 2 -6.76 -10.00 11.49
N PRO A 3 -6.48 -8.83 12.09
CA PRO A 3 -6.97 -8.54 13.44
C PRO A 3 -8.50 -8.55 13.48
N GLU A 4 -9.11 -9.03 14.54
CA GLU A 4 -10.57 -8.98 14.74
C GLU A 4 -10.98 -7.82 15.67
N ASP A 5 -10.01 -7.11 16.23
CA ASP A 5 -10.19 -5.97 17.11
C ASP A 5 -10.16 -4.63 16.36
N ASP A 6 -10.23 -3.52 17.09
CA ASP A 6 -10.20 -2.17 16.53
C ASP A 6 -8.85 -1.80 15.88
N SER A 7 -7.82 -2.66 15.90
CA SER A 7 -6.63 -2.47 15.07
C SER A 7 -6.86 -2.84 13.60
N ASN A 8 -7.98 -3.49 13.28
CA ASN A 8 -8.37 -3.85 11.92
C ASN A 8 -8.76 -2.62 11.10
N LEU A 9 -7.87 -2.19 10.21
CA LEU A 9 -8.11 -1.03 9.33
C LEU A 9 -9.27 -1.23 8.34
N VAL A 10 -9.59 -2.47 7.95
CA VAL A 10 -10.75 -2.77 7.10
C VAL A 10 -12.05 -2.49 7.83
N LEU A 11 -12.18 -2.97 9.07
CA LEU A 11 -13.37 -2.74 9.88
C LEU A 11 -13.54 -1.25 10.21
N ARG A 12 -12.43 -0.58 10.55
CA ARG A 12 -12.43 0.86 10.82
C ARG A 12 -12.80 1.67 9.58
N ALA A 13 -12.29 1.32 8.40
CA ALA A 13 -12.66 1.98 7.15
C ALA A 13 -14.16 1.89 6.88
N ALA A 14 -14.75 0.70 7.04
CA ALA A 14 -16.18 0.48 6.84
C ALA A 14 -17.04 1.30 7.82
N ARG A 15 -16.68 1.31 9.11
CA ARG A 15 -17.38 2.11 10.14
C ARG A 15 -17.28 3.61 9.85
N LEU A 16 -16.09 4.09 9.55
CA LEU A 16 -15.84 5.52 9.30
C LEU A 16 -16.63 6.02 8.08
N LEU A 17 -16.66 5.25 7.00
CA LEU A 17 -17.45 5.57 5.83
C LEU A 17 -18.96 5.62 6.16
N ARG A 18 -19.44 4.64 6.93
CA ARG A 18 -20.85 4.58 7.36
C ARG A 18 -21.22 5.81 8.20
N GLU A 19 -20.38 6.21 9.14
CA GLU A 19 -20.58 7.41 9.95
C GLU A 19 -20.63 8.68 9.09
N LYS A 20 -19.73 8.82 8.12
CA LYS A 20 -19.72 9.94 7.18
C LYS A 20 -21.03 10.04 6.37
N ILE A 21 -21.56 8.90 5.90
CA ILE A 21 -22.84 8.85 5.17
C ILE A 21 -24.02 9.28 6.05
N ALA A 22 -24.04 8.82 7.30
CA ALA A 22 -25.07 9.16 8.28
C ALA A 22 -25.15 10.68 8.50
N VAL A 23 -23.99 11.29 8.77
CA VAL A 23 -23.86 12.74 8.97
C VAL A 23 -24.32 13.50 7.73
N ARG A 24 -23.92 13.06 6.52
CA ARG A 24 -24.33 13.71 5.25
C ARG A 24 -25.84 13.64 5.00
N SER A 25 -26.49 12.58 5.47
CA SER A 25 -27.92 12.34 5.27
C SER A 25 -28.83 13.10 6.25
N GLY A 26 -28.25 13.75 7.27
CA GLY A 26 -28.99 14.41 8.35
C GLY A 26 -29.71 13.43 9.30
N ASP A 27 -29.50 12.12 9.10
CA ASP A 27 -30.05 11.04 9.91
C ASP A 27 -28.96 10.59 10.89
N ALA A 28 -28.80 11.36 11.97
CA ALA A 28 -28.01 10.96 13.13
C ALA A 28 -28.81 10.03 14.07
N SER A 29 -29.86 9.38 13.55
CA SER A 29 -30.60 8.36 14.30
C SER A 29 -29.73 7.11 14.35
N GLU A 30 -29.50 6.60 15.56
CA GLU A 30 -28.76 5.36 15.84
C GLU A 30 -29.10 4.31 14.79
N PHE A 31 -28.11 3.90 14.00
CA PHE A 31 -28.32 2.71 13.20
C PHE A 31 -28.47 1.54 14.18
N PRO A 32 -29.60 0.81 14.16
CA PRO A 32 -29.77 -0.35 15.01
C PRO A 32 -28.66 -1.39 14.77
N GLU A 33 -28.38 -2.19 15.79
CA GLU A 33 -27.52 -3.37 15.70
C GLU A 33 -27.92 -4.22 14.48
N VAL A 34 -26.93 -4.90 13.88
CA VAL A 34 -27.15 -5.81 12.75
C VAL A 34 -28.30 -6.77 13.11
N PRO A 35 -29.40 -6.81 12.35
CA PRO A 35 -30.50 -7.71 12.66
C PRO A 35 -29.95 -9.12 12.69
N THR A 36 -30.13 -9.81 13.82
CA THR A 36 -29.91 -11.25 13.85
C THR A 36 -30.86 -11.90 12.83
N GLU A 37 -30.40 -12.94 12.14
CA GLU A 37 -31.17 -13.60 11.08
C GLU A 37 -32.63 -13.83 11.50
N GLY A 38 -33.57 -13.10 10.88
CA GLY A 38 -35.01 -13.31 11.11
C GLY A 38 -35.91 -12.08 11.12
N GLU A 39 -35.38 -10.86 11.33
CA GLU A 39 -36.24 -9.66 11.42
C GLU A 39 -36.46 -9.00 10.05
N ARG A 40 -37.66 -9.20 9.49
CA ARG A 40 -38.13 -8.48 8.28
C ARG A 40 -38.76 -7.14 8.68
N PRO A 41 -38.36 -5.99 8.12
CA PRO A 41 -39.01 -4.71 8.44
C PRO A 41 -40.38 -4.60 7.77
N CYS A 42 -41.32 -3.98 8.48
CA CYS A 42 -42.71 -3.73 8.09
C CYS A 42 -42.84 -2.78 6.89
N PRO A 43 -43.89 -2.92 6.04
CA PRO A 43 -44.10 -2.06 4.88
C PRO A 43 -44.80 -0.74 5.28
N GLY A 44 -44.16 0.42 5.06
CA GLY A 44 -44.86 1.72 5.11
C GLY A 44 -44.07 2.97 5.50
N GLY A 45 -42.84 2.87 6.02
CA GLY A 45 -41.97 4.02 6.34
C GLY A 45 -40.86 4.21 5.30
N LYS A 46 -40.36 5.43 5.12
CA LYS A 46 -39.18 5.72 4.26
C LYS A 46 -38.08 4.70 4.56
N GLN A 47 -37.77 3.88 3.58
CA GLN A 47 -36.83 2.77 3.69
C GLN A 47 -35.41 3.35 3.75
N VAL A 48 -34.88 3.56 4.95
CA VAL A 48 -33.43 3.70 5.10
C VAL A 48 -32.86 2.32 4.74
N ARG A 49 -32.27 2.18 3.55
CA ARG A 49 -31.62 0.93 3.13
C ARG A 49 -30.39 0.72 4.00
N PHE A 50 -30.54 -0.07 5.07
CA PHE A 50 -29.40 -0.61 5.79
C PHE A 50 -28.57 -1.41 4.81
N SER A 51 -27.37 -0.92 4.53
CA SER A 51 -26.43 -1.59 3.63
C SER A 51 -25.34 -2.17 4.51
N GLY A 52 -25.57 -3.37 5.04
CA GLY A 52 -24.49 -4.20 5.56
C GLY A 52 -23.53 -4.59 4.43
N ALA A 53 -22.37 -5.12 4.78
CA ALA A 53 -21.44 -5.67 3.81
C ALA A 53 -20.70 -6.85 4.42
N ASP A 54 -20.62 -7.95 3.68
CA ASP A 54 -19.71 -9.05 3.97
C ASP A 54 -18.40 -8.80 3.23
N ILE A 55 -17.30 -8.69 3.99
CA ILE A 55 -15.97 -8.39 3.43
C ILE A 55 -15.09 -9.63 3.57
N ILE A 56 -14.69 -10.18 2.43
CA ILE A 56 -13.70 -11.26 2.35
C ILE A 56 -12.38 -10.67 1.89
N LEU A 57 -11.34 -10.80 2.72
CA LEU A 57 -10.02 -10.27 2.44
C LEU A 57 -9.00 -11.39 2.19
N GLU A 58 -8.56 -11.54 0.94
CA GLU A 58 -7.48 -12.45 0.57
C GLU A 58 -6.11 -11.74 0.65
N LYS A 59 -5.30 -12.08 1.65
CA LYS A 59 -4.00 -11.44 1.88
C LYS A 59 -2.90 -12.08 1.03
N ARG A 60 -2.41 -11.33 0.03
CA ARG A 60 -1.21 -11.68 -0.75
C ARG A 60 0.02 -10.84 -0.41
N ILE A 61 -0.20 -9.61 0.06
CA ILE A 61 0.89 -8.72 0.51
C ILE A 61 1.41 -9.24 1.86
N PRO A 62 2.71 -9.55 2.01
CA PRO A 62 3.27 -10.04 3.27
C PRO A 62 3.06 -9.03 4.40
N SER A 63 2.73 -9.54 5.59
CA SER A 63 2.61 -8.72 6.79
C SER A 63 3.98 -8.23 7.28
N GLN A 64 4.00 -7.08 7.96
CA GLN A 64 5.22 -6.49 8.57
C GLN A 64 6.40 -6.36 7.58
N ALA A 65 6.06 -6.04 6.34
CA ALA A 65 6.97 -5.99 5.20
C ALA A 65 7.33 -4.56 4.77
N GLY A 66 6.67 -3.53 5.30
CA GLY A 66 6.87 -2.14 4.86
C GLY A 66 6.18 -1.81 3.53
N MET A 67 5.29 -2.67 3.06
CA MET A 67 4.61 -2.56 1.76
C MET A 67 3.23 -1.90 1.81
N GLY A 68 2.82 -1.36 2.96
CA GLY A 68 1.52 -0.69 3.10
C GLY A 68 0.29 -1.60 2.95
N GLY A 69 0.42 -2.92 3.11
CA GLY A 69 -0.65 -3.87 2.82
C GLY A 69 -1.96 -3.61 3.58
N GLY A 70 -1.92 -3.25 4.87
CA GLY A 70 -3.14 -2.93 5.64
C GLY A 70 -3.80 -1.62 5.21
N SER A 71 -2.99 -0.62 4.83
CA SER A 71 -3.48 0.65 4.32
C SER A 71 -4.13 0.50 2.93
N SER A 72 -3.57 -0.37 2.09
CA SER A 72 -4.15 -0.75 0.81
C SER A 72 -5.49 -1.48 0.98
N ASP A 73 -5.61 -2.40 1.95
CA ASP A 73 -6.88 -3.06 2.25
C ASP A 73 -7.95 -2.03 2.67
N ALA A 74 -7.59 -1.08 3.53
CA ALA A 74 -8.50 -0.02 3.99
C ALA A 74 -8.95 0.90 2.86
N ALA A 75 -8.02 1.31 1.98
CA ALA A 75 -8.35 2.10 0.79
C ALA A 75 -9.29 1.34 -0.15
N ALA A 76 -9.06 0.04 -0.36
CA ALA A 76 -9.94 -0.80 -1.17
C ALA A 76 -11.36 -0.87 -0.58
N VAL A 77 -11.48 -1.00 0.75
CA VAL A 77 -12.78 -1.00 1.44
C VAL A 77 -13.49 0.33 1.29
N LEU A 78 -12.79 1.45 1.46
CA LEU A 78 -13.37 2.79 1.25
C LEU A 78 -13.92 2.95 -0.17
N ILE A 79 -13.18 2.50 -1.20
CA ILE A 79 -13.62 2.57 -2.60
C ILE A 79 -14.84 1.67 -2.83
N LEU A 80 -14.73 0.39 -2.47
CA LEU A 80 -15.76 -0.61 -2.75
C LEU A 80 -17.07 -0.29 -2.03
N LEU A 81 -17.00 0.15 -0.77
CA LEU A 81 -18.20 0.49 0.00
C LEU A 81 -18.78 1.85 -0.41
N ASN A 82 -17.96 2.81 -0.85
CA ASN A 82 -18.46 4.07 -1.39
C ASN A 82 -19.34 3.83 -2.63
N GLU A 83 -18.96 2.84 -3.45
CA GLU A 83 -19.74 2.39 -4.60
C GLU A 83 -20.93 1.51 -4.18
N LEU A 84 -20.73 0.48 -3.36
CA LEU A 84 -21.76 -0.45 -2.92
C LEU A 84 -22.92 0.25 -2.20
N TRP A 85 -22.61 1.27 -1.41
CA TRP A 85 -23.59 2.02 -0.63
C TRP A 85 -24.10 3.28 -1.36
N ASP A 86 -23.72 3.50 -2.62
CA ASP A 86 -24.00 4.73 -3.39
C ASP A 86 -23.75 6.01 -2.58
N ALA A 87 -22.63 6.04 -1.85
CA ALA A 87 -22.32 7.13 -0.92
C ALA A 87 -21.86 8.41 -1.64
N ARG A 88 -21.43 8.27 -2.90
CA ARG A 88 -21.03 9.36 -3.81
C ARG A 88 -20.06 10.35 -3.15
N LEU A 89 -19.13 9.82 -2.35
CA LEU A 89 -17.99 10.61 -1.90
C LEU A 89 -16.99 10.73 -3.05
N THR A 90 -16.44 11.92 -3.19
CA THR A 90 -15.33 12.22 -4.08
C THR A 90 -14.05 11.54 -3.62
N ARG A 91 -13.05 11.45 -4.50
CA ARG A 91 -11.73 10.90 -4.16
C ARG A 91 -11.06 11.69 -3.03
N ASP A 92 -11.24 13.01 -3.01
CA ASP A 92 -10.69 13.89 -1.97
C ASP A 92 -11.36 13.61 -0.62
N GLU A 93 -12.69 13.47 -0.57
CA GLU A 93 -13.40 13.08 0.65
C GLU A 93 -12.98 11.69 1.15
N LEU A 94 -12.75 10.72 0.26
CA LEU A 94 -12.21 9.42 0.64
C LEU A 94 -10.77 9.51 1.16
N ALA A 95 -9.95 10.39 0.59
CA ALA A 95 -8.59 10.63 1.05
C ALA A 95 -8.56 11.28 2.45
N GLU A 96 -9.48 12.22 2.72
CA GLU A 96 -9.68 12.78 4.05
C GLU A 96 -10.03 11.68 5.07
N LEU A 97 -11.00 10.82 4.77
CA LEU A 97 -11.34 9.67 5.63
C LEU A 97 -10.15 8.70 5.79
N GLY A 98 -9.42 8.44 4.70
CA GLY A 98 -8.23 7.61 4.71
C GLY A 98 -7.16 8.12 5.67
N ALA A 99 -6.95 9.44 5.73
CA ALA A 99 -5.97 10.05 6.61
C ALA A 99 -6.28 9.84 8.10
N GLU A 100 -7.55 9.63 8.48
CA GLU A 100 -7.95 9.28 9.85
C GLU A 100 -7.60 7.82 10.22
N LEU A 101 -7.53 6.94 9.21
CA LEU A 101 -7.19 5.53 9.40
C LEU A 101 -5.68 5.33 9.50
N GLY A 102 -4.91 6.01 8.64
CA GLY A 102 -3.45 5.95 8.63
C GLY A 102 -2.84 6.82 7.54
N SER A 103 -1.58 7.25 7.75
CA SER A 103 -0.86 8.16 6.85
C SER A 103 -0.73 7.63 5.41
N ASP A 104 -0.69 6.31 5.25
CA ASP A 104 -0.46 5.68 3.95
C ASP A 104 -1.76 5.34 3.21
N VAL A 105 -2.94 5.45 3.85
CA VAL A 105 -4.21 5.13 3.18
C VAL A 105 -4.50 6.09 2.02
N PRO A 106 -4.30 7.42 2.13
CA PRO A 106 -4.47 8.34 1.02
C PRO A 106 -3.63 7.98 -0.22
N LEU A 107 -2.41 7.48 -0.01
CA LEU A 107 -1.51 7.05 -1.10
C LEU A 107 -2.19 5.97 -1.96
N PHE A 108 -2.80 4.98 -1.33
CA PHE A 108 -3.50 3.90 -2.02
C PHE A 108 -4.83 4.31 -2.67
N LEU A 109 -5.31 5.54 -2.43
CA LEU A 109 -6.49 6.09 -3.11
C LEU A 109 -6.13 6.86 -4.38
N SER A 110 -4.85 7.23 -4.57
CA SER A 110 -4.39 8.05 -5.68
C SER A 110 -4.26 7.26 -7.00
N GLY A 111 -3.67 6.06 -6.97
CA GLY A 111 -3.53 5.21 -8.18
C GLY A 111 -2.40 5.60 -9.14
N PHE A 112 -1.59 6.61 -8.79
CA PHE A 112 -0.43 7.09 -9.55
C PHE A 112 0.74 7.44 -8.62
N PRO A 113 1.97 7.61 -9.12
CA PRO A 113 3.12 8.00 -8.32
C PRO A 113 2.92 9.40 -7.74
N VAL A 114 3.16 9.53 -6.44
CA VAL A 114 3.00 10.77 -5.68
C VAL A 114 4.24 11.01 -4.83
N ILE A 115 4.58 12.28 -4.63
CA ILE A 115 5.51 12.70 -3.59
C ILE A 115 4.71 12.78 -2.30
N CYS A 116 5.12 12.01 -1.29
CA CYS A 116 4.51 12.04 0.04
C CYS A 116 5.34 12.92 0.97
N ARG A 117 4.68 13.86 1.67
CA ARG A 117 5.29 14.75 2.67
C ARG A 117 4.55 14.68 4.00
N GLY A 118 5.10 15.34 5.02
CA GLY A 118 4.58 15.26 6.39
C GLY A 118 4.92 13.91 7.01
N ARG A 119 3.91 13.23 7.55
CA ARG A 119 3.98 11.83 8.00
C ARG A 119 3.65 10.84 6.88
N GLY A 120 3.39 11.33 5.66
CA GLY A 120 2.92 10.55 4.51
C GLY A 120 1.55 11.02 3.99
N GLU A 121 0.85 11.87 4.75
CA GLU A 121 -0.52 12.30 4.47
C GLU A 121 -0.64 13.39 3.40
N LYS A 122 0.45 14.13 3.12
CA LYS A 122 0.44 15.22 2.14
C LYS A 122 0.94 14.70 0.80
N LEU A 123 0.03 14.47 -0.12
CA LEU A 123 0.34 13.94 -1.44
C LEU A 123 0.45 15.05 -2.47
N GLU A 124 1.52 15.01 -3.24
CA GLU A 124 1.74 15.87 -4.41
C GLU A 124 1.86 14.97 -5.64
N ALA A 125 0.94 15.14 -6.59
CA ALA A 125 0.92 14.34 -7.82
C ALA A 125 2.17 14.61 -8.65
N VAL A 126 2.79 13.54 -9.16
CA VAL A 126 3.93 13.67 -10.06
C VAL A 126 3.45 13.60 -11.51
N SER A 127 3.75 14.63 -12.29
CA SER A 127 3.49 14.63 -13.73
C SER A 127 4.70 14.13 -14.50
N GLY A 128 4.52 13.04 -15.24
CA GLY A 128 5.58 12.37 -16.02
C GLY A 128 5.55 12.65 -17.52
N GLY A 129 4.77 13.62 -18.02
CA GLY A 129 4.62 13.84 -19.46
C GLY A 129 4.12 12.58 -20.20
N ALA A 130 5.04 11.84 -20.83
CA ALA A 130 4.81 10.58 -21.57
C ALA A 130 4.39 9.38 -20.70
N GLY A 131 4.39 9.52 -19.38
CA GLY A 131 3.96 8.50 -18.40
C GLY A 131 5.13 7.91 -17.61
N PHE A 132 4.83 6.99 -16.68
CA PHE A 132 5.83 6.23 -15.94
C PHE A 132 5.84 4.78 -16.43
N PRO A 133 6.93 4.30 -17.06
CA PRO A 133 7.00 2.93 -17.51
C PRO A 133 6.95 1.96 -16.31
N PRO A 134 6.30 0.80 -16.46
CA PRO A 134 6.26 -0.24 -15.44
C PRO A 134 7.68 -0.67 -15.01
N LEU A 135 7.86 -0.89 -13.71
CA LEU A 135 9.08 -1.40 -13.12
C LEU A 135 8.89 -2.88 -12.77
N PRO A 136 9.57 -3.81 -13.44
CA PRO A 136 9.65 -5.20 -13.01
C PRO A 136 10.48 -5.28 -11.73
N LEU A 137 9.97 -5.99 -10.72
CA LEU A 137 10.55 -6.08 -9.40
C LEU A 137 10.76 -7.55 -9.00
N VAL A 138 11.84 -7.80 -8.29
CA VAL A 138 11.98 -8.98 -7.41
C VAL A 138 11.94 -8.48 -5.97
N ILE A 139 11.18 -9.16 -5.11
CA ILE A 139 10.97 -8.77 -3.72
C ILE A 139 11.38 -9.92 -2.82
N VAL A 140 12.17 -9.62 -1.80
CA VAL A 140 12.59 -10.55 -0.76
C VAL A 140 12.06 -10.06 0.58
N LYS A 141 11.22 -10.86 1.21
CA LYS A 141 10.74 -10.64 2.57
C LYS A 141 11.43 -11.65 3.49
N PRO A 142 12.36 -11.22 4.38
CA PRO A 142 12.98 -12.12 5.33
C PRO A 142 11.94 -12.72 6.30
N PRO A 143 12.24 -13.82 7.01
CA PRO A 143 11.27 -14.50 7.88
C PRO A 143 10.82 -13.64 9.07
N VAL A 144 11.57 -12.61 9.42
CA VAL A 144 11.27 -11.69 10.54
C VAL A 144 10.58 -10.43 10.04
N GLY A 145 9.61 -9.91 10.79
CA GLY A 145 9.08 -8.56 10.60
C GLY A 145 10.00 -7.50 11.21
N CYS A 146 9.75 -6.23 10.87
CA CYS A 146 10.43 -5.11 11.52
C CYS A 146 9.39 -4.20 12.17
N SER A 147 9.64 -3.80 13.42
CA SER A 147 8.74 -2.92 14.17
C SER A 147 8.91 -1.48 13.69
N THR A 148 7.93 -0.97 12.93
CA THR A 148 7.94 0.42 12.43
C THR A 148 8.25 1.42 13.55
N PRO A 149 7.56 1.41 14.72
CA PRO A 149 7.87 2.36 15.79
C PRO A 149 9.31 2.26 16.32
N GLU A 150 9.89 1.06 16.33
CA GLU A 150 11.26 0.84 16.81
C GLU A 150 12.31 1.38 15.83
N VAL A 151 12.12 1.14 14.53
CA VAL A 151 12.97 1.70 13.47
C VAL A 151 12.96 3.22 13.53
N TYR A 152 11.78 3.84 13.66
CA TYR A 152 11.67 5.29 13.77
C TYR A 152 12.30 5.84 15.05
N ARG A 153 12.25 5.12 16.18
CA ARG A 153 12.93 5.54 17.43
C ARG A 153 14.45 5.56 17.31
N GLN A 154 15.02 4.67 16.49
CA GLN A 154 16.46 4.62 16.25
C GLN A 154 16.91 5.54 15.10
N CYS A 155 15.97 6.07 14.32
CA CYS A 155 16.28 6.98 13.21
C CYS A 155 16.59 8.38 13.73
N ILE A 156 17.83 8.82 13.52
CA ILE A 156 18.23 10.21 13.69
C ILE A 156 18.24 10.85 12.30
N PRO A 157 17.32 11.79 11.99
CA PRO A 157 17.27 12.42 10.68
C PRO A 157 18.56 13.19 10.39
N ASN A 158 19.33 12.72 9.42
CA ASN A 158 20.51 13.43 8.93
C ASN A 158 20.19 14.07 7.57
N GLY A 159 20.29 15.40 7.50
CA GLY A 159 20.14 16.20 6.28
C GLY A 159 18.70 16.43 5.81
N ALA A 160 18.49 17.45 4.97
CA ALA A 160 17.22 17.67 4.27
C ALA A 160 17.07 16.67 3.11
N ALA A 161 15.84 16.40 2.67
CA ALA A 161 15.62 15.67 1.42
C ALA A 161 16.28 16.44 0.27
N ASP A 162 17.02 15.75 -0.58
CA ASP A 162 17.62 16.36 -1.77
C ASP A 162 16.55 16.45 -2.87
N GLU A 163 15.91 17.61 -2.93
CA GLU A 163 14.88 17.91 -3.93
C GLU A 163 15.42 17.83 -5.37
N GLN A 164 16.72 18.02 -5.58
CA GLN A 164 17.33 17.91 -6.90
C GLN A 164 17.43 16.45 -7.32
N ILE A 165 17.84 15.56 -6.42
CA ILE A 165 17.85 14.11 -6.67
C ILE A 165 16.42 13.62 -6.96
N LEU A 166 15.43 14.04 -6.17
CA LEU A 166 14.02 13.67 -6.38
C LEU A 166 13.53 14.08 -7.79
N ARG A 167 13.76 15.34 -8.17
CA ARG A 167 13.39 15.86 -9.51
C ARG A 167 14.07 15.08 -10.63
N GLN A 168 15.35 14.76 -10.45
CA GLN A 168 16.11 13.98 -11.44
C GLN A 168 15.58 12.56 -11.57
N MET A 169 15.27 11.89 -10.45
CA MET A 169 14.67 10.54 -10.47
C MET A 169 13.32 10.52 -11.19
N ILE A 170 12.47 11.52 -10.95
CA ILE A 170 11.17 11.66 -11.62
C ILE A 170 11.36 11.83 -13.14
N LEU A 171 12.31 12.67 -13.55
CA LEU A 171 12.62 12.87 -14.96
C LEU A 171 13.20 11.60 -15.60
N ASP A 172 14.12 10.92 -14.92
CA ASP A 172 14.76 9.71 -15.40
C ASP A 172 13.74 8.57 -15.55
N TRP A 173 12.84 8.39 -14.56
CA TRP A 173 11.76 7.41 -14.66
C TRP A 173 10.83 7.72 -15.83
N SER A 174 10.32 8.95 -15.91
CA SER A 174 9.38 9.34 -16.95
C SER A 174 9.95 9.32 -18.38
N THR A 175 11.28 9.36 -18.50
CA THR A 175 12.00 9.21 -19.78
C THR A 175 12.53 7.80 -20.04
N GLY A 176 12.20 6.82 -19.19
CA GLY A 176 12.62 5.42 -19.35
C GLY A 176 14.08 5.14 -18.99
N ARG A 177 14.79 6.12 -18.41
CA ARG A 177 16.17 6.00 -17.91
C ARG A 177 16.19 5.37 -16.52
N ILE A 178 15.70 4.13 -16.45
CA ILE A 178 15.47 3.43 -15.17
C ILE A 178 16.76 3.19 -14.40
N ARG A 179 17.87 2.89 -15.09
CA ARG A 179 19.18 2.67 -14.46
C ARG A 179 19.72 3.96 -13.82
N GLU A 180 19.47 5.10 -14.44
CA GLU A 180 19.87 6.40 -13.91
C GLU A 180 18.98 6.76 -12.71
N MET A 181 17.67 6.53 -12.81
CA MET A 181 16.74 6.73 -11.70
C MET A 181 17.14 5.92 -10.46
N THR A 182 17.54 4.66 -10.63
CA THR A 182 17.88 3.81 -9.48
C THR A 182 19.10 4.29 -8.69
N SER A 183 19.96 5.12 -9.28
CA SER A 183 21.11 5.72 -8.59
C SER A 183 20.70 6.68 -7.46
N GLY A 184 19.49 7.24 -7.52
CA GLY A 184 18.93 8.11 -6.49
C GLY A 184 18.20 7.37 -5.37
N LEU A 185 18.09 6.03 -5.42
CA LEU A 185 17.38 5.26 -4.39
C LEU A 185 18.06 5.42 -3.03
N VAL A 186 17.35 6.05 -2.10
CA VAL A 186 17.79 6.20 -0.71
C VAL A 186 16.62 5.89 0.22
N ASN A 187 16.89 5.05 1.21
CA ASN A 187 15.99 4.87 2.34
C ASN A 187 16.76 5.16 3.63
N ARG A 188 16.45 6.30 4.27
CA ARG A 188 17.12 6.72 5.52
C ARG A 188 16.84 5.81 6.71
N LEU A 189 15.77 5.02 6.63
CA LEU A 189 15.44 4.03 7.65
C LEU A 189 16.28 2.77 7.51
N LEU A 190 17.09 2.61 6.45
CA LEU A 190 17.86 1.38 6.21
C LEU A 190 18.82 1.06 7.37
N GLU A 191 19.65 2.01 7.79
CA GLU A 191 20.61 1.78 8.88
C GLU A 191 19.93 1.50 10.24
N PRO A 192 18.92 2.29 10.67
CA PRO A 192 18.10 1.95 11.83
C PRO A 192 17.41 0.58 11.70
N ALA A 193 16.86 0.25 10.52
CA ALA A 193 16.17 -1.01 10.30
C ALA A 193 17.11 -2.21 10.35
N CYS A 194 18.33 -2.10 9.80
CA CYS A 194 19.37 -3.12 9.95
C CYS A 194 19.82 -3.30 11.41
N SER A 195 19.74 -2.24 12.22
CA SER A 195 20.06 -2.30 13.66
C SER A 195 18.97 -3.04 14.45
N VAL A 196 17.69 -2.83 14.08
CA VAL A 196 16.54 -3.56 14.65
C VAL A 196 16.46 -5.00 14.13
N SER A 197 16.73 -5.22 12.83
CA SER A 197 16.67 -6.52 12.16
C SER A 197 17.86 -6.68 11.21
N PRO A 198 18.97 -7.31 11.68
CA PRO A 198 20.15 -7.59 10.87
C PRO A 198 19.87 -8.45 9.62
N GLU A 199 18.72 -9.15 9.60
CA GLU A 199 18.24 -9.91 8.44
C GLU A 199 18.07 -9.04 7.20
N ILE A 200 17.71 -7.77 7.35
CA ILE A 200 17.60 -6.82 6.24
C ILE A 200 18.97 -6.63 5.57
N GLY A 201 20.04 -6.51 6.38
CA GLY A 201 21.42 -6.45 5.88
C GLY A 201 21.83 -7.71 5.12
N LYS A 202 21.41 -8.89 5.58
CA LYS A 202 21.64 -10.16 4.86
C LYS A 202 20.98 -10.17 3.49
N VAL A 203 19.76 -9.65 3.37
CA VAL A 203 19.07 -9.52 2.08
C VAL A 203 19.83 -8.57 1.14
N PHE A 204 20.41 -7.48 1.64
CA PHE A 204 21.27 -6.61 0.84
C PHE A 204 22.52 -7.34 0.33
N GLU A 205 23.17 -8.17 1.15
CA GLU A 205 24.28 -9.02 0.67
C GLU A 205 23.85 -10.02 -0.39
N MET A 206 22.65 -10.61 -0.24
CA MET A 206 22.07 -11.50 -1.26
C MET A 206 21.86 -10.77 -2.59
N PHE A 207 21.31 -9.54 -2.57
CA PHE A 207 21.15 -8.73 -3.77
C PHE A 207 22.48 -8.39 -4.45
N ARG A 208 23.54 -8.11 -3.67
CA ARG A 208 24.89 -7.88 -4.22
C ARG A 208 25.51 -9.12 -4.85
N ALA A 209 25.11 -10.31 -4.42
CA ALA A 209 25.62 -11.57 -4.92
C ALA A 209 24.91 -12.10 -6.19
N VAL A 210 23.82 -11.45 -6.63
CA VAL A 210 23.12 -11.83 -7.87
C VAL A 210 24.08 -11.66 -9.07
N PRO A 211 24.34 -12.70 -9.89
CA PRO A 211 25.33 -12.63 -10.97
C PRO A 211 25.02 -11.59 -12.04
N ASP A 212 23.75 -11.46 -12.40
CA ASP A 212 23.23 -10.37 -13.22
C ASP A 212 22.52 -9.36 -12.31
N PRO A 213 23.15 -8.24 -11.96
CA PRO A 213 22.66 -7.38 -10.90
C PRO A 213 21.39 -6.63 -11.33
N CYS A 214 20.46 -6.49 -10.38
CA CYS A 214 19.34 -5.55 -10.49
C CYS A 214 19.83 -4.13 -10.84
N LEU A 215 19.00 -3.36 -11.53
CA LEU A 215 19.29 -1.95 -11.86
C LEU A 215 19.51 -1.10 -10.61
N GLY A 216 18.82 -1.44 -9.52
CA GLY A 216 19.08 -0.98 -8.17
C GLY A 216 18.21 -1.75 -7.20
N PHE A 217 18.53 -1.68 -5.91
CA PHE A 217 17.75 -2.35 -4.88
C PHE A 217 17.72 -1.50 -3.61
N SER A 218 16.65 -1.66 -2.83
CA SER A 218 16.46 -0.94 -1.57
C SER A 218 15.49 -1.68 -0.65
N MET A 219 15.33 -1.16 0.56
CA MET A 219 14.28 -1.57 1.49
C MET A 219 13.02 -0.73 1.26
N THR A 220 11.83 -1.33 1.38
CA THR A 220 10.56 -0.60 1.28
C THR A 220 10.04 -0.17 2.65
N GLY A 221 9.70 1.11 2.81
CA GLY A 221 9.23 1.70 4.07
C GLY A 221 10.23 1.52 5.22
N SER A 222 9.74 1.12 6.39
CA SER A 222 10.54 0.69 7.56
C SER A 222 11.02 -0.75 7.47
N GLY A 223 10.79 -1.43 6.34
CA GLY A 223 11.09 -2.84 6.15
C GLY A 223 10.03 -3.78 6.76
N SER A 224 10.29 -5.08 6.80
CA SER A 224 11.56 -5.76 6.49
C SER A 224 11.79 -6.14 5.02
N ALA A 225 10.81 -5.94 4.12
CA ALA A 225 11.00 -6.37 2.74
C ALA A 225 12.00 -5.47 2.00
N CYS A 226 12.75 -6.10 1.11
CA CYS A 226 13.65 -5.44 0.18
C CYS A 226 13.21 -5.76 -1.25
N PHE A 227 13.45 -4.85 -2.17
CA PHE A 227 13.12 -5.01 -3.58
C PHE A 227 14.33 -4.69 -4.44
N GLY A 228 14.43 -5.37 -5.59
CA GLY A 228 15.34 -5.08 -6.68
C GLY A 228 14.56 -4.72 -7.94
N ILE A 229 14.93 -3.61 -8.57
CA ILE A 229 14.37 -3.17 -9.86
C ILE A 229 15.11 -3.88 -10.98
N CYS A 230 14.38 -4.56 -11.86
CA CYS A 230 14.92 -5.38 -12.94
C CYS A 230 14.68 -4.72 -14.29
N ARG A 231 15.36 -5.23 -15.33
CA ARG A 231 15.26 -4.70 -16.70
C ARG A 231 13.94 -5.05 -17.37
N ASP A 232 13.48 -6.26 -17.09
CA ASP A 232 12.27 -6.87 -17.63
C ASP A 232 11.82 -8.00 -16.66
N ARG A 233 10.70 -8.65 -17.00
CA ARG A 233 10.13 -9.75 -16.21
C ARG A 233 11.02 -10.99 -16.20
N ALA A 234 11.81 -11.25 -17.25
CA ALA A 234 12.69 -12.40 -17.32
C ALA A 234 13.86 -12.23 -16.34
N HIS A 235 14.48 -11.04 -16.33
CA HIS A 235 15.51 -10.70 -15.35
C HIS A 235 14.97 -10.77 -13.91
N ALA A 236 13.74 -10.31 -13.66
CA ALA A 236 13.13 -10.44 -12.32
C ALA A 236 12.95 -11.92 -11.90
N ALA A 237 12.55 -12.79 -12.82
CA ALA A 237 12.41 -14.23 -12.56
C ALA A 237 13.77 -14.90 -12.31
N GLU A 238 14.80 -14.61 -13.11
CA GLU A 238 16.15 -15.12 -12.93
C GLU A 238 16.76 -14.69 -11.58
N ALA A 239 16.57 -13.41 -11.22
CA ALA A 239 16.99 -12.90 -9.92
C ALA A 239 16.23 -13.59 -8.77
N ALA A 240 14.92 -13.81 -8.93
CA ALA A 240 14.12 -14.54 -7.94
C ALA A 240 14.61 -15.98 -7.75
N GLU A 241 14.82 -16.73 -8.83
CA GLU A 241 15.35 -18.10 -8.77
C GLU A 241 16.71 -18.18 -8.09
N PHE A 242 17.57 -17.18 -8.30
CA PHE A 242 18.85 -17.09 -7.61
C PHE A 242 18.66 -16.83 -6.09
N LEU A 243 17.85 -15.84 -5.74
CA LEU A 243 17.60 -15.43 -4.36
C LEU A 243 16.89 -16.53 -3.56
N GLU A 244 16.01 -17.32 -4.19
CA GLU A 244 15.32 -18.45 -3.56
C GLU A 244 16.26 -19.56 -3.10
N LYS A 245 17.44 -19.70 -3.70
CA LYS A 245 18.46 -20.71 -3.32
C LYS A 245 18.99 -20.49 -1.91
N TYR A 246 18.94 -19.26 -1.39
CA TYR A 246 19.33 -18.94 -0.02
C TYR A 246 18.34 -19.48 1.02
N ARG A 247 17.11 -19.87 0.61
CA ARG A 247 16.04 -20.35 1.50
C ARG A 247 15.81 -19.39 2.69
N PHE A 248 15.88 -18.09 2.40
CA PHE A 248 15.83 -17.04 3.40
C PHE A 248 14.59 -16.17 3.24
N GLY A 249 13.49 -16.60 3.87
CA GLY A 249 12.19 -15.93 3.76
C GLY A 249 11.48 -16.24 2.45
N THR A 250 10.62 -15.34 2.01
CA THR A 250 9.82 -15.48 0.78
C THR A 250 10.34 -14.56 -0.31
N VAL A 251 10.45 -15.09 -1.53
CA VAL A 251 10.82 -14.35 -2.73
C VAL A 251 9.64 -14.38 -3.69
N PHE A 252 9.35 -13.25 -4.33
CA PHE A 252 8.32 -13.18 -5.37
C PHE A 252 8.61 -12.03 -6.33
N THR A 253 8.06 -12.10 -7.53
CA THR A 253 8.16 -11.04 -8.53
C THR A 253 6.90 -10.19 -8.53
N ALA A 254 7.04 -8.93 -8.93
CA ALA A 254 5.94 -7.98 -9.08
C ALA A 254 6.24 -7.00 -10.23
N GLU A 255 5.24 -6.23 -10.65
CA GLU A 255 5.42 -5.12 -11.57
C GLU A 255 4.59 -3.94 -11.10
N THR A 256 5.14 -2.72 -11.21
CA THR A 256 4.36 -1.51 -10.90
C THR A 256 3.37 -1.22 -12.02
N HIS A 257 2.11 -1.04 -11.68
CA HIS A 257 1.09 -0.62 -12.63
C HIS A 257 0.54 0.74 -12.26
N LEU A 258 0.38 1.59 -13.27
CA LEU A 258 -0.47 2.76 -13.18
C LEU A 258 -1.89 2.28 -13.46
N SER A 259 -2.76 2.37 -12.47
CA SER A 259 -4.17 2.06 -12.65
C SER A 259 -4.99 3.17 -12.04
N GLU A 260 -5.96 3.69 -12.78
CA GLU A 260 -7.19 4.12 -12.11
C GLU A 260 -7.69 2.88 -11.37
N LEU A 261 -7.82 2.94 -10.04
CA LEU A 261 -8.33 1.81 -9.26
C LEU A 261 -9.70 1.44 -9.82
N VAL A 262 -9.74 0.38 -10.63
CA VAL A 262 -10.91 -0.03 -11.39
C VAL A 262 -11.93 -0.56 -10.39
N SER A 263 -13.12 0.04 -10.40
CA SER A 263 -14.30 -0.51 -9.77
C SER A 263 -14.68 -1.82 -10.46
N CYS A 264 -14.29 -2.95 -9.88
CA CYS A 264 -14.78 -4.26 -10.32
C CYS A 264 -16.08 -4.59 -9.57
N VAL A 265 -17.13 -3.80 -9.77
CA VAL A 265 -18.48 -4.22 -9.39
C VAL A 265 -19.13 -4.87 -10.61
N GLY A 266 -19.09 -6.19 -10.68
CA GLY A 266 -19.92 -6.94 -11.65
C GLY A 266 -19.38 -8.26 -12.20
N SER A 267 -18.10 -8.60 -12.01
CA SER A 267 -17.57 -9.91 -12.44
C SER A 267 -17.17 -10.73 -11.22
N ARG A 268 -17.95 -11.77 -10.92
CA ARG A 268 -17.46 -12.86 -10.07
C ARG A 268 -16.19 -13.41 -10.74
N PRO A 269 -15.04 -13.46 -10.05
CA PRO A 269 -14.01 -14.38 -10.46
C PRO A 269 -14.60 -15.79 -10.31
N GLU A 270 -14.71 -16.52 -11.41
CA GLU A 270 -14.86 -17.97 -11.32
C GLU A 270 -13.57 -18.51 -10.70
N PHE A 271 -13.67 -19.01 -9.47
CA PHE A 271 -12.60 -19.76 -8.79
C PHE A 271 -12.53 -21.19 -9.33
#